data_AF-A0A6L7ZZ79-F1
#
_entry.id   AF-A0A6L7ZZ79-F1
#
_cell.length_a   1.000
_cell.length_b   1.000
_cell.length_c   1.000
_cell.angle_alpha   90.00
_cell.angle_beta   90.00
_cell.angle_gamma   90.00
#
_symmetry.space_group_name_H-M   'P 1'
#
loop_
_entity.id
_entity.type
_entity.pdbx_description
1 polymer ?
#
loop_
_entity_poly.entity_id
_entity_poly.type
_entity_poly.pdbx_seq_one_letter_code
_entity_poly.pdbx_strand_id
1 'polypeptide(L)'
;MSLYYVQKLMYQLNRDRRVRERFEADPESVLEEYELTDEELDAIRKPDIGLLFVLGVNGQLLMHYAAMHQYPWADYIQAMRDGVAEHGRVREGLYAMLED
;
A
#
# COMPACT_ATOMS: atom_id res chain seq x y z
N MET A 1 -5.02 -12.31 5.25
CA MET A 1 -4.22 -11.12 4.87
C MET A 1 -2.79 -11.57 4.77
N SER A 2 -2.09 -11.19 3.71
CA SER A 2 -0.65 -11.41 3.61
C SER A 2 0.02 -10.06 3.49
N LEU A 3 0.18 -9.38 4.63
CA LEU A 3 0.94 -8.11 4.70
C LEU A 3 2.32 -8.26 4.03
N TYR A 4 2.90 -9.46 4.07
CA TYR A 4 4.10 -9.80 3.33
C TYR A 4 3.98 -9.52 1.82
N TYR A 5 2.94 -10.03 1.15
CA TYR A 5 2.81 -9.89 -0.30
C TYR A 5 2.50 -8.44 -0.72
N VAL A 6 1.67 -7.71 0.04
CA VAL A 6 1.43 -6.29 -0.22
C VAL A 6 2.74 -5.49 -0.13
N GLN A 7 3.52 -5.68 0.93
CA GLN A 7 4.81 -5.00 1.09
C GLN A 7 5.83 -5.43 0.04
N LYS A 8 5.84 -6.70 -0.35
CA LYS A 8 6.73 -7.22 -1.40
C LYS A 8 6.41 -6.59 -2.75
N LEU A 9 5.13 -6.50 -3.13
CA LEU A 9 4.70 -5.81 -4.34
C LEU A 9 5.16 -4.35 -4.32
N MET A 10 4.87 -3.60 -3.24
CA MET A 10 5.30 -2.20 -3.14
C MET A 10 6.82 -2.04 -3.20
N TYR A 11 7.57 -2.91 -2.53
CA TYR A 11 9.02 -2.93 -2.65
C TYR A 11 9.47 -3.13 -4.11
N GLN A 12 8.87 -4.06 -4.83
CA GLN A 12 9.21 -4.31 -6.24
C GLN A 12 8.85 -3.12 -7.13
N LEU A 13 7.66 -2.52 -6.97
CA LEU A 13 7.26 -1.31 -7.70
C LEU A 13 8.21 -0.12 -7.45
N ASN A 14 8.71 0.01 -6.23
CA ASN A 14 9.61 1.08 -5.82
C ASN A 14 11.06 0.88 -6.31
N ARG A 15 11.46 -0.35 -6.65
CA ARG A 15 12.88 -0.71 -6.87
C ARG A 15 13.18 -1.25 -8.25
N ASP A 16 12.21 -1.91 -8.89
CA ASP A 16 12.36 -2.49 -10.23
C ASP A 16 11.47 -1.76 -11.23
N ARG A 17 12.14 -0.97 -12.09
CA ARG A 17 11.48 -0.22 -13.16
C ARG A 17 10.68 -1.11 -14.11
N ARG A 18 11.11 -2.37 -14.36
CA ARG A 18 10.38 -3.27 -15.25
C ARG A 18 9.07 -3.73 -14.64
N VAL A 19 9.05 -4.01 -13.34
CA VAL A 19 7.82 -4.35 -12.61
C VAL A 19 6.88 -3.16 -12.62
N ARG A 20 7.41 -1.95 -12.41
CA ARG A 20 6.62 -0.72 -12.49
C ARG A 20 6.02 -0.49 -13.88
N GLU A 21 6.80 -0.60 -14.95
CA GLU A 21 6.30 -0.43 -16.32
C GLU A 21 5.21 -1.46 -16.67
N ARG A 22 5.37 -2.72 -16.22
CA ARG A 22 4.33 -3.75 -16.36
C ARG A 22 3.07 -3.39 -15.58
N PHE A 23 3.21 -2.95 -14.33
CA PHE A 23 2.09 -2.58 -13.49
C PHE A 23 1.34 -1.35 -14.02
N GLU A 24 2.03 -0.37 -14.58
CA GLU A 24 1.39 0.79 -15.22
C GLU A 24 0.66 0.42 -16.53
N ALA A 25 1.12 -0.61 -17.24
CA ALA A 25 0.50 -1.07 -18.48
C ALA A 25 -0.67 -2.06 -18.28
N ASP A 26 -0.51 -2.99 -17.34
CA ASP A 26 -1.47 -4.05 -17.02
C ASP A 26 -1.32 -4.46 -15.54
N PRO A 27 -1.96 -3.72 -14.61
CA PRO A 27 -1.87 -3.99 -13.19
C PRO A 27 -2.31 -5.41 -12.82
N GLU A 28 -3.36 -5.93 -13.46
CA GLU A 28 -3.94 -7.23 -13.13
C GLU A 28 -2.95 -8.37 -13.38
N SER A 29 -2.23 -8.33 -14.50
CA SER A 29 -1.18 -9.32 -14.80
C SER A 29 -0.08 -9.41 -13.74
N VAL A 30 0.20 -8.30 -13.05
CA VAL A 30 1.20 -8.25 -11.97
C VAL A 30 0.56 -8.69 -10.66
N LEU A 31 -0.67 -8.27 -10.37
CA LEU A 31 -1.39 -8.62 -9.14
C LEU A 31 -1.67 -10.12 -9.03
N GLU A 32 -1.93 -10.81 -10.14
CA GLU A 32 -2.10 -12.28 -10.20
C GLU A 32 -0.85 -13.07 -9.74
N GLU A 33 0.34 -12.44 -9.71
CA GLU A 33 1.58 -13.07 -9.21
C GLU A 33 1.65 -13.15 -7.66
N TYR A 34 0.68 -12.57 -6.95
CA TYR A 34 0.67 -12.45 -5.50
C TYR A 34 -0.61 -13.04 -4.89
N GLU A 35 -0.49 -13.69 -3.73
CA GLU A 35 -1.66 -14.14 -2.97
C GLU A 35 -2.21 -12.97 -2.14
N LEU A 36 -3.11 -12.20 -2.73
CA LEU A 36 -3.74 -11.03 -2.13
C LEU A 36 -5.23 -11.29 -1.85
N THR A 37 -5.76 -10.68 -0.79
CA THR A 37 -7.21 -10.69 -0.53
C THR A 37 -7.93 -9.68 -1.41
N ASP A 38 -9.25 -9.80 -1.54
CA ASP A 38 -10.07 -8.83 -2.27
C ASP A 38 -9.92 -7.40 -1.72
N GLU A 39 -9.83 -7.25 -0.40
CA GLU A 39 -9.61 -5.94 0.27
C GLU A 39 -8.24 -5.35 -0.09
N GLU A 40 -7.18 -6.18 -0.10
CA GLU A 40 -5.83 -5.77 -0.49
C GLU A 40 -5.77 -5.36 -1.97
N LEU A 41 -6.39 -6.16 -2.85
CA LEU A 41 -6.48 -5.86 -4.28
C LEU A 41 -7.20 -4.54 -4.54
N ASP A 42 -8.35 -4.33 -3.90
CA ASP A 42 -9.12 -3.08 -4.04
C ASP A 42 -8.33 -1.87 -3.57
N ALA A 43 -7.62 -1.99 -2.44
CA ALA A 43 -6.76 -0.93 -1.91
C ALA A 43 -5.61 -0.60 -2.88
N ILE A 44 -4.99 -1.61 -3.50
CA ILE A 44 -3.91 -1.41 -4.47
C ILE A 44 -4.43 -0.77 -5.77
N ARG A 45 -5.56 -1.26 -6.30
CA ARG A 45 -6.19 -0.76 -7.53
C ARG A 45 -6.66 0.69 -7.43
N LYS A 46 -7.15 1.10 -6.25
CA LYS A 46 -7.65 2.47 -5.98
C LYS A 46 -6.57 3.44 -5.46
N PRO A 47 -5.30 3.07 -5.58
CA PRO A 47 -4.23 3.45 -4.63
C PRO A 47 -4.71 4.07 -3.31
N ASP A 48 -5.46 3.30 -2.52
CA ASP A 48 -6.01 3.73 -1.23
C ASP A 48 -4.92 3.73 -0.15
N ILE A 49 -4.22 4.86 -0.03
CA ILE A 49 -3.12 5.05 0.92
C ILE A 49 -3.57 4.84 2.36
N GLY A 50 -4.79 5.27 2.71
CA GLY A 50 -5.32 5.14 4.06
C GLY A 50 -5.55 3.69 4.45
N LEU A 51 -6.25 2.95 3.59
CA LEU A 51 -6.50 1.52 3.81
C LEU A 51 -5.21 0.71 3.79
N LEU A 52 -4.30 0.97 2.84
CA LEU A 52 -2.99 0.29 2.77
C LEU A 52 -2.17 0.50 4.05
N PHE A 53 -2.23 1.69 4.64
CA PHE A 53 -1.59 1.95 5.93
C PHE A 53 -2.25 1.16 7.07
N VAL A 54 -3.59 1.16 7.15
CA VAL A 54 -4.34 0.40 8.17
C VAL A 54 -4.13 -1.11 8.05
N LEU A 55 -3.96 -1.64 6.83
CA LEU A 55 -3.59 -3.03 6.59
C LEU A 55 -2.17 -3.37 7.09
N GLY A 56 -1.37 -2.38 7.45
CA GLY A 56 -0.06 -2.56 8.10
C GLY A 56 1.15 -2.31 7.22
N VAL A 57 0.95 -1.81 5.99
CA VAL A 57 2.07 -1.52 5.07
C VAL A 57 3.03 -0.52 5.71
N ASN A 58 4.32 -0.84 5.68
CA ASN A 58 5.36 0.05 6.16
C ASN A 58 5.31 1.42 5.45
N GLY A 59 5.29 2.51 6.23
CA GLY A 59 5.16 3.87 5.70
C GLY A 59 6.30 4.32 4.76
N GLN A 60 7.48 3.70 4.80
CA GLN A 60 8.54 4.01 3.83
C GLN A 60 8.26 3.39 2.45
N LEU A 61 7.70 2.17 2.42
CA LEU A 61 7.26 1.54 1.18
C LEU A 61 6.07 2.29 0.60
N LEU A 62 5.11 2.63 1.46
CA LEU A 62 3.88 3.32 1.08
C LEU A 62 4.15 4.74 0.57
N MET A 63 5.10 5.47 1.18
CA MET A 63 5.51 6.80 0.71
C MET A 63 5.96 6.81 -0.76
N HIS A 64 6.79 5.84 -1.16
CA HIS A 64 7.26 5.77 -2.54
C HIS A 64 6.16 5.32 -3.51
N TYR A 65 5.24 4.45 -3.07
CA TYR A 65 4.06 4.08 -3.83
C TYR A 65 3.11 5.28 -4.03
N ALA A 66 2.87 6.07 -2.98
CA ALA A 66 2.10 7.30 -3.06
C ALA A 66 2.75 8.31 -4.03
N ALA A 67 4.07 8.45 -3.99
CA ALA A 67 4.82 9.30 -4.93
C ALA A 67 4.72 8.80 -6.38
N MET A 68 4.70 7.48 -6.62
CA MET A 68 4.42 6.91 -7.94
C MET A 68 3.06 7.37 -8.46
N HIS A 69 2.04 7.41 -7.61
CA HIS A 69 0.69 7.94 -7.89
C HIS A 69 0.55 9.46 -7.75
N GLN A 70 1.67 10.20 -7.73
CA GLN A 70 1.70 11.67 -7.70
C GLN A 70 1.05 12.32 -6.46
N TYR A 71 0.98 11.60 -5.34
CA TYR A 71 0.53 12.19 -4.07
C TYR A 71 1.56 13.21 -3.55
N PRO A 72 1.15 14.47 -3.28
CA PRO A 72 1.94 15.38 -2.48
C PRO A 72 2.21 14.82 -1.07
N TRP A 73 3.33 15.23 -0.47
CA TRP A 73 3.72 14.75 0.86
C TRP A 73 2.66 15.01 1.93
N ALA A 74 2.05 16.19 1.94
CA ALA A 74 1.02 16.54 2.91
C ALA A 74 -0.22 15.63 2.77
N ASP A 75 -0.63 15.35 1.54
CA ASP A 75 -1.78 14.51 1.23
C ASP A 75 -1.52 13.05 1.59
N TYR A 76 -0.30 12.56 1.39
CA TYR A 76 0.12 11.23 1.86
C TYR A 76 -0.02 11.09 3.39
N ILE A 77 0.46 12.07 4.16
CA ILE A 77 0.32 12.07 5.62
C ILE A 77 -1.14 12.16 6.03
N GLN A 78 -1.94 13.00 5.35
CA GLN A 78 -3.36 13.14 5.64
C GLN A 78 -4.14 11.86 5.34
N ALA A 79 -3.88 11.20 4.21
CA ALA A 79 -4.54 9.95 3.83
C ALA A 79 -4.32 8.83 4.87
N MET A 80 -3.12 8.74 5.46
CA MET A 80 -2.87 7.78 6.56
C MET A 80 -3.71 8.10 7.81
N ARG A 81 -3.91 9.39 8.15
CA ARG A 81 -4.77 9.80 9.27
C ARG A 81 -6.23 9.49 9.00
N ASP A 82 -6.69 9.80 7.80
CA ASP A 82 -8.06 9.56 7.34
C ASP A 82 -8.35 8.05 7.33
N GLY A 83 -7.41 7.24 6.85
CA GLY A 83 -7.51 5.78 6.88
C GLY A 83 -7.71 5.22 8.29
N VAL A 84 -6.98 5.73 9.30
CA VAL A 84 -7.18 5.31 10.69
C VAL A 84 -8.55 5.73 11.22
N ALA A 85 -9.02 6.93 10.84
CA ALA A 85 -10.34 7.41 11.24
C ALA A 85 -11.48 6.61 10.60
N GLU A 86 -11.32 6.17 9.35
CA GLU A 86 -12.33 5.45 8.58
C GLU A 86 -12.34 3.94 8.83
N HIS A 87 -11.16 3.30 8.84
CA HIS A 87 -11.01 1.84 8.89
C HIS A 87 -10.54 1.31 10.25
N GLY A 88 -10.29 2.21 11.21
CA GLY A 88 -9.83 1.88 12.56
C GLY A 88 -8.30 1.76 12.68
N ARG A 89 -7.84 1.20 13.80
CA ARG A 89 -6.40 1.08 14.09
C ARG A 89 -5.68 0.18 13.08
N VAL A 90 -4.38 0.42 12.93
CA VAL A 90 -3.50 -0.43 12.12
C VAL A 90 -3.56 -1.87 12.62
N ARG A 91 -3.77 -2.81 11.68
CA ARG A 91 -4.11 -4.21 11.97
C ARG A 91 -2.88 -5.11 12.12
N GLU A 92 -1.81 -4.82 11.39
CA GLU A 92 -0.58 -5.62 11.36
C GLU A 92 0.68 -4.74 11.19
N GLY A 93 1.86 -5.35 11.29
CA GLY A 93 3.12 -4.66 11.03
C GLY A 93 3.60 -3.75 12.16
N LEU A 94 4.53 -2.85 11.84
CA LEU A 94 5.25 -2.03 12.83
C LEU A 94 4.34 -1.10 13.65
N TYR A 95 3.26 -0.61 13.04
CA TYR A 95 2.38 0.38 13.67
C TYR A 95 1.21 -0.25 14.44
N ALA A 96 1.01 -1.58 14.36
CA ALA A 96 -0.03 -2.27 15.13
C ALA A 96 0.25 -2.33 16.63
N MET A 97 1.52 -2.15 17.04
CA MET A 97 1.97 -2.21 18.44
C MET A 97 2.11 -0.85 19.12
N LEU A 98 1.73 0.24 18.45
CA LEU A 98 1.81 1.58 19.04
C LEU A 98 0.56 1.87 19.88
N GLU A 99 0.52 1.32 21.09
CA GLU A 99 -0.26 1.85 22.22
C GLU A 99 0.68 2.03 23.42
N ASP A 100 0.57 3.19 24.07
CA ASP A 100 0.76 3.33 25.52
C ASP A 100 -0.53 2.87 26.22
#